data_AF-A0A8G1A4E3-F1
#
_entry.id   AF-A0A8G1A4E3-F1
#
_cell.length_a   1.000
_cell.length_b   1.000
_cell.length_c   1.000
_cell.angle_alpha   90.00
_cell.angle_beta   90.00
_cell.angle_gamma   90.00
#
_symmetry.space_group_name_H-M   'P 1'
#
loop_
_entity.id
_entity.type
_entity.pdbx_description
1 polymer ?
#
loop_
_entity_poly.entity_id
_entity_poly.type
_entity_poly.pdbx_seq_one_letter_code
_entity_poly.pdbx_strand_id
1 'polypeptide(L)'
;MSKQEIIASSIEVPYDDLFRYNERYIGNVVHLTGQAVQVSETGNKDYIIRLSTKCHGFGVYSGDIVWVEINNADVRVLEDDMLDIYAEVVGIESYTTVLGNEVSLPAVVSRVYRIIDEDSVSTDFMSWGQDANRDIDDSETLDLEDRYKFRDAPHGNTISVKVGPTKRLSHYTTKIGEKSTKHEAQEGKEFLCVLVEVYHLGSGGEGSTWFYTPGVSEFSFILDGREYSPKYLSGYLEGVGSIYSSTTLERKEHTSGYLVYEIPTSSDLASTYLQADLSEDDSPIWKLG
;
A
#
# COMPACT_ATOMS: atom_id res chain seq x y z
N MET A 1 24.46 9.23 -15.09
CA MET A 1 23.24 8.58 -15.63
C MET A 1 22.11 9.57 -15.55
N SER A 2 21.25 9.62 -16.55
CA SER A 2 20.00 10.37 -16.55
C SER A 2 18.99 9.71 -15.59
N LYS A 3 17.96 10.46 -15.14
CA LYS A 3 16.91 9.92 -14.27
C LYS A 3 16.24 8.68 -14.86
N GLN A 4 16.01 8.66 -16.18
CA GLN A 4 15.39 7.54 -16.89
C GLN A 4 16.28 6.28 -16.91
N GLU A 5 17.59 6.44 -17.07
CA GLU A 5 18.53 5.31 -17.04
C GLU A 5 18.62 4.68 -15.64
N ILE A 6 18.54 5.51 -14.58
CA ILE A 6 18.54 5.02 -13.19
C ILE A 6 17.30 4.19 -12.90
N ILE A 7 16.12 4.70 -13.28
CA ILE A 7 14.84 3.97 -13.13
C ILE A 7 14.86 2.68 -13.96
N ALA A 8 15.36 2.71 -15.19
CA ALA A 8 15.40 1.51 -16.04
C ALA A 8 16.42 0.45 -15.60
N SER A 9 17.43 0.84 -14.80
CA SER A 9 18.47 -0.07 -14.29
C SER A 9 18.24 -0.54 -12.87
N SER A 10 17.18 -0.07 -12.20
CA SER A 10 16.86 -0.50 -10.85
C SER A 10 16.36 -1.93 -10.82
N ILE A 11 16.66 -2.63 -9.72
CA ILE A 11 16.16 -3.96 -9.43
C ILE A 11 15.28 -3.95 -8.17
N GLU A 12 14.29 -4.83 -8.14
CA GLU A 12 13.51 -5.10 -6.93
C GLU A 12 14.24 -6.14 -6.08
N VAL A 13 14.41 -5.86 -4.79
CA VAL A 13 15.06 -6.77 -3.85
C VAL A 13 14.21 -6.85 -2.58
N PRO A 14 13.72 -8.04 -2.19
CA PRO A 14 13.03 -8.21 -0.92
C PRO A 14 13.90 -7.75 0.26
N TYR A 15 13.29 -7.13 1.27
CA TYR A 15 14.03 -6.59 2.42
C TYR A 15 14.95 -7.63 3.07
N ASP A 16 14.44 -8.84 3.33
CA ASP A 16 15.21 -9.92 3.95
C ASP A 16 16.47 -10.28 3.16
N ASP A 17 16.39 -10.24 1.81
CA ASP A 17 17.53 -10.52 0.95
C ASP A 17 18.51 -9.34 0.89
N LEU A 18 17.98 -8.11 0.82
CA LEU A 18 18.78 -6.88 0.86
C LEU A 18 19.58 -6.79 2.17
N PHE A 19 19.01 -7.23 3.28
CA PHE A 19 19.66 -7.20 4.58
C PHE A 19 20.59 -8.40 4.80
N ARG A 20 20.18 -9.61 4.42
CA ARG A 20 20.96 -10.84 4.65
C ARG A 20 22.13 -11.01 3.68
N TYR A 21 22.00 -10.53 2.45
CA TYR A 21 23.00 -10.71 1.39
C TYR A 21 23.43 -9.37 0.78
N ASN A 22 23.49 -8.33 1.61
CA ASN A 22 23.73 -6.95 1.21
C ASN A 22 24.92 -6.77 0.26
N GLU A 23 26.02 -7.50 0.50
CA GLU A 23 27.25 -7.40 -0.27
C GLU A 23 27.08 -7.78 -1.75
N ARG A 24 26.05 -8.55 -2.08
CA ARG A 24 25.73 -8.93 -3.48
C ARG A 24 25.14 -7.78 -4.28
N TYR A 25 24.58 -6.79 -3.59
CA TYR A 25 23.82 -5.71 -4.21
C TYR A 25 24.55 -4.37 -4.14
N ILE A 26 25.70 -4.27 -3.46
CA ILE A 26 26.47 -3.03 -3.38
C ILE A 26 26.79 -2.50 -4.79
N GLY A 27 26.43 -1.23 -5.03
CA GLY A 27 26.57 -0.56 -6.32
C GLY A 27 25.41 -0.79 -7.30
N ASN A 28 24.50 -1.73 -7.02
CA ASN A 28 23.23 -1.85 -7.75
C ASN A 28 22.27 -0.75 -7.30
N VAL A 29 21.44 -0.29 -8.24
CA VAL A 29 20.30 0.57 -7.95
C VAL A 29 19.12 -0.34 -7.59
N VAL A 30 18.48 -0.08 -6.45
CA VAL A 30 17.25 -0.74 -6.01
C VAL A 30 16.09 0.25 -6.01
N HIS A 31 14.89 -0.25 -6.23
CA HIS A 31 13.65 0.50 -6.05
C HIS A 31 13.04 0.17 -4.69
N LEU A 32 12.62 1.20 -3.96
CA LEU A 32 12.05 1.10 -2.61
C LEU A 32 10.88 2.06 -2.50
N THR A 33 9.78 1.58 -1.97
CA THR A 33 8.65 2.43 -1.56
C THR A 33 8.40 2.25 -0.08
N GLY A 34 8.17 3.33 0.66
CA GLY A 34 7.88 3.26 2.08
C GLY A 34 7.66 4.61 2.74
N GLN A 35 7.33 4.58 4.02
CA GLN A 35 7.10 5.78 4.82
C GLN A 35 8.37 6.22 5.53
N ALA A 36 8.64 7.52 5.54
CA ALA A 36 9.68 8.13 6.35
C ALA A 36 9.28 8.10 7.83
N VAL A 37 9.76 7.11 8.59
CA VAL A 37 9.44 6.98 10.03
C VAL A 37 10.36 7.80 10.93
N GLN A 38 11.50 8.24 10.40
CA GLN A 38 12.36 9.22 11.05
C GLN A 38 13.16 9.99 10.02
N VAL A 39 13.27 11.32 10.20
CA VAL A 39 14.05 12.20 9.33
C VAL A 39 15.08 12.98 10.15
N SER A 40 16.34 12.95 9.72
CA SER A 40 17.44 13.74 10.30
C SER A 40 18.11 14.59 9.24
N GLU A 41 18.13 15.91 9.44
CA GLU A 41 18.82 16.86 8.56
C GLU A 41 20.29 16.93 8.97
N THR A 42 21.20 16.52 8.09
CA THR A 42 22.65 16.46 8.35
C THR A 42 23.42 17.61 7.71
N GLY A 43 22.80 18.29 6.75
CA GLY A 43 23.38 19.38 6.00
C GLY A 43 22.29 20.24 5.34
N ASN A 44 22.69 21.24 4.57
CA ASN A 44 21.74 22.10 3.87
C ASN A 44 21.02 21.29 2.78
N LYS A 45 19.79 20.83 3.08
CA LYS A 45 18.97 19.93 2.23
C LYS A 45 19.50 18.50 2.09
N ASP A 46 20.37 18.07 3.00
CA ASP A 46 20.84 16.68 3.08
C ASP A 46 20.13 15.99 4.24
N TYR A 47 19.54 14.84 3.97
CA TYR A 47 18.68 14.11 4.91
C TYR A 47 19.13 12.65 5.04
N ILE A 48 19.13 12.16 6.26
CA ILE A 48 19.14 10.74 6.59
C ILE A 48 17.74 10.34 7.00
N ILE A 49 17.19 9.33 6.33
CA ILE A 49 15.81 8.88 6.52
C ILE A 49 15.84 7.41 6.95
N ARG A 50 15.07 7.08 7.98
CA ARG A 50 14.68 5.68 8.24
C ARG A 50 13.39 5.44 7.47
N LEU A 51 13.49 4.67 6.40
CA LEU A 51 12.38 4.32 5.55
C LEU A 51 11.81 2.97 5.98
N SER A 52 10.54 2.92 6.38
CA SER A 52 9.84 1.68 6.65
C SER A 52 9.19 1.18 5.38
N THR A 53 9.65 0.04 4.88
CA THR A 53 9.11 -0.57 3.64
C THR A 53 7.96 -1.55 3.92
N LYS A 54 7.73 -1.88 5.19
CA LYS A 54 6.65 -2.76 5.64
C LYS A 54 5.47 -1.98 6.19
N CYS A 55 4.28 -2.29 5.68
CA CYS A 55 3.00 -1.92 6.25
C CYS A 55 2.53 -3.07 7.16
N HIS A 56 2.18 -2.79 8.42
CA HIS A 56 1.61 -3.77 9.36
C HIS A 56 0.08 -3.85 9.28
N GLY A 57 -0.49 -3.42 8.16
CA GLY A 57 -1.90 -3.11 8.05
C GLY A 57 -2.22 -1.73 8.61
N PHE A 58 -3.44 -1.28 8.37
CA PHE A 58 -3.95 -0.03 8.97
C PHE A 58 -3.07 1.20 8.68
N GLY A 59 -2.41 1.26 7.51
CA GLY A 59 -1.55 2.39 7.13
C GLY A 59 -0.36 2.64 8.08
N VAL A 60 -0.09 1.72 9.01
CA VAL A 60 1.01 1.84 9.96
C VAL A 60 2.24 1.21 9.34
N TYR A 61 3.18 2.05 8.95
CA TYR A 61 4.48 1.59 8.49
C TYR A 61 5.41 1.44 9.68
N SER A 62 5.78 0.20 9.96
CA SER A 62 6.83 -0.12 10.92
C SER A 62 7.56 -1.39 10.49
N GLY A 63 8.83 -1.53 10.85
CA GLY A 63 9.63 -2.67 10.40
C GLY A 63 10.22 -2.50 8.99
N ASP A 64 11.04 -3.46 8.59
CA ASP A 64 11.78 -3.46 7.32
C ASP A 64 12.44 -2.09 7.03
N ILE A 65 13.21 -1.63 8.03
CA ILE A 65 13.80 -0.30 8.04
C ILE A 65 15.05 -0.27 7.17
N VAL A 66 15.09 0.68 6.23
CA VAL A 66 16.25 0.99 5.38
C VAL A 66 16.80 2.35 5.75
N TRP A 67 18.13 2.46 5.84
CA TRP A 67 18.84 3.72 6.01
C TRP A 67 19.01 4.38 4.63
N VAL A 68 18.30 5.48 4.40
CA VAL A 68 18.30 6.19 3.11
C VAL A 68 18.96 7.55 3.25
N GLU A 69 19.98 7.80 2.45
CA GLU A 69 20.57 9.14 2.33
C GLU A 69 20.01 9.87 1.11
N ILE A 70 19.44 11.06 1.32
CA ILE A 70 19.00 11.97 0.27
C ILE A 70 19.88 13.21 0.32
N ASN A 71 20.66 13.44 -0.73
CA ASN A 71 21.53 14.60 -0.85
C ASN A 71 20.90 15.67 -1.75
N ASN A 72 21.00 16.94 -1.35
CA ASN A 72 20.50 18.10 -2.07
C ASN A 72 19.03 17.96 -2.50
N ALA A 73 18.14 17.73 -1.51
CA ALA A 73 16.72 17.57 -1.74
C ALA A 73 16.09 18.82 -2.38
N ASP A 74 15.23 18.60 -3.39
CA ASP A 74 14.49 19.68 -4.05
C ASP A 74 13.46 20.31 -3.12
N VAL A 75 12.84 19.48 -2.26
CA VAL A 75 11.83 19.83 -1.26
C VAL A 75 12.24 19.26 0.10
N ARG A 76 11.72 19.86 1.18
CA ARG A 76 11.96 19.35 2.53
C ARG A 76 11.16 18.06 2.73
N VAL A 77 11.86 16.99 3.08
CA VAL A 77 11.24 15.72 3.47
C VAL A 77 10.88 15.77 4.95
N LEU A 78 9.70 15.26 5.30
CA LEU A 78 9.16 15.21 6.64
C LEU A 78 8.94 13.76 7.10
N GLU A 79 8.81 13.58 8.42
CA GLU A 79 8.26 12.33 8.95
C GLU A 79 6.83 12.14 8.43
N ASP A 80 6.42 10.88 8.27
CA ASP A 80 5.16 10.43 7.68
C ASP A 80 5.04 10.58 6.16
N ASP A 81 5.99 11.22 5.48
CA ASP A 81 6.02 11.29 4.01
C ASP A 81 6.15 9.89 3.40
N MET A 82 5.34 9.60 2.38
CA MET A 82 5.52 8.42 1.53
C MET A 82 6.55 8.74 0.45
N LEU A 83 7.51 7.84 0.26
CA LEU A 83 8.62 8.02 -0.66
C LEU A 83 8.70 6.86 -1.64
N ASP A 84 8.85 7.20 -2.92
CA ASP A 84 9.25 6.29 -4.01
C ASP A 84 10.71 6.64 -4.35
N ILE A 85 11.63 5.68 -4.15
CA ILE A 85 13.07 5.91 -4.14
C ILE A 85 13.78 4.88 -5.01
N TYR A 86 14.64 5.39 -5.90
CA TYR A 86 15.62 4.62 -6.66
C TYR A 86 17.00 4.96 -6.10
N ALA A 87 17.59 4.02 -5.38
CA ALA A 87 18.78 4.26 -4.57
C ALA A 87 19.86 3.21 -4.84
N GLU A 88 21.12 3.64 -4.79
CA GLU A 88 22.26 2.74 -4.90
C GLU A 88 22.57 2.12 -3.54
N VAL A 89 22.70 0.79 -3.48
CA VAL A 89 23.06 0.09 -2.25
C VAL A 89 24.52 0.37 -1.91
N VAL A 90 24.78 0.84 -0.70
CA VAL A 90 26.13 1.23 -0.26
C VAL A 90 26.70 0.33 0.83
N GLY A 91 25.85 -0.45 1.51
CA GLY A 91 26.33 -1.37 2.54
C GLY A 91 25.31 -1.58 3.66
N ILE A 92 25.86 -1.84 4.85
CA ILE A 92 25.15 -1.89 6.12
C ILE A 92 25.64 -0.74 6.97
N GLU A 93 24.73 0.09 7.47
CA GLU A 93 25.04 1.16 8.42
C GLU A 93 24.67 0.71 9.83
N SER A 94 25.55 0.95 10.81
CA SER A 94 25.32 0.57 12.20
C SER A 94 25.45 1.77 13.13
N TYR A 95 24.53 1.90 14.07
CA TYR A 95 24.55 2.98 15.06
C TYR A 95 24.18 2.50 16.45
N THR A 96 24.71 3.19 17.46
CA THR A 96 24.38 2.91 18.86
C THR A 96 23.17 3.74 19.28
N THR A 97 22.13 3.06 19.76
CA THR A 97 20.94 3.70 20.34
C THR A 97 21.27 4.38 21.68
N VAL A 98 20.39 5.26 22.15
CA VAL A 98 20.54 5.96 23.45
C VAL A 98 20.67 4.99 24.64
N LEU A 99 20.14 3.77 24.51
CA LEU A 99 20.23 2.71 25.52
C LEU A 99 21.46 1.80 25.34
N GLY A 100 22.37 2.12 24.42
CA GLY A 100 23.64 1.41 24.22
C GLY A 100 23.56 0.20 23.29
N ASN A 101 22.38 -0.13 22.75
CA ASN A 101 22.24 -1.24 21.78
C ASN A 101 22.69 -0.79 20.40
N GLU A 102 23.45 -1.63 19.70
CA GLU A 102 23.81 -1.43 18.29
C GLU A 102 22.67 -1.91 17.40
N VAL A 103 22.31 -1.08 16.41
CA VAL A 103 21.31 -1.38 15.39
C VAL A 103 21.99 -1.28 14.04
N SER A 104 21.91 -2.34 13.24
CA SER A 104 22.44 -2.41 11.89
C SER A 104 21.30 -2.44 10.88
N LEU A 105 21.39 -1.64 9.82
CA LEU A 105 20.37 -1.50 8.79
C LEU A 105 21.01 -1.56 7.39
N PRO A 106 20.32 -2.08 6.36
CA PRO A 106 20.75 -1.89 4.98
C PRO A 106 20.74 -0.40 4.65
N ALA A 107 21.80 0.06 4.00
CA ALA A 107 22.04 1.46 3.68
C ALA A 107 22.09 1.69 2.17
N VAL A 108 21.42 2.76 1.75
CA VAL A 108 21.30 3.16 0.34
C VAL A 108 21.44 4.67 0.20
N VAL A 109 21.96 5.11 -0.95
CA VAL A 109 22.06 6.54 -1.32
C VAL A 109 21.11 6.81 -2.48
N SER A 110 20.16 7.71 -2.26
CA SER A 110 19.17 8.09 -3.25
C SER A 110 19.82 8.71 -4.48
N ARG A 111 19.40 8.23 -5.65
CA ARG A 111 19.76 8.78 -6.96
C ARG A 111 18.58 9.51 -7.59
N VAL A 112 17.37 8.97 -7.40
CA VAL A 112 16.10 9.59 -7.75
C VAL A 112 15.13 9.30 -6.61
N TYR A 113 14.37 10.30 -6.18
CA TYR A 113 13.26 10.08 -5.26
C TYR A 113 12.09 10.97 -5.63
N ARG A 114 10.92 10.60 -5.12
CA ARG A 114 9.69 11.37 -5.19
C ARG A 114 9.03 11.31 -3.82
N ILE A 115 8.61 12.47 -3.31
CA ILE A 115 7.55 12.49 -2.31
C ILE A 115 6.28 12.21 -3.09
N ILE A 116 5.66 11.10 -2.76
CA ILE A 116 4.38 10.71 -3.31
C ILE A 116 3.37 11.06 -2.25
N ASP A 117 2.33 11.81 -2.63
CA ASP A 117 1.12 11.77 -1.82
C ASP A 117 0.74 10.28 -1.74
N GLU A 118 0.21 9.81 -0.62
CA GLU A 118 -0.26 8.42 -0.47
C GLU A 118 -1.13 8.00 -1.68
N ASP A 119 -1.76 8.97 -2.34
CA ASP A 119 -2.51 8.99 -3.60
C ASP A 119 -1.72 8.87 -4.93
N SER A 120 -0.40 8.70 -4.91
CA SER A 120 0.44 8.69 -6.12
C SER A 120 1.37 7.49 -6.23
N VAL A 121 1.27 6.53 -5.31
CA VAL A 121 1.88 5.20 -5.45
C VAL A 121 0.99 4.34 -6.36
N SER A 122 0.91 4.65 -7.66
CA SER A 122 0.37 3.67 -8.58
C SER A 122 1.12 3.68 -9.90
N THR A 123 1.32 2.46 -10.39
CA THR A 123 1.87 2.07 -11.70
C THR A 123 3.39 2.09 -11.83
N ASP A 124 4.06 1.12 -11.19
CA ASP A 124 5.13 0.34 -11.86
C ASP A 124 5.50 -0.99 -11.17
N PHE A 125 4.64 -1.55 -10.30
CA PHE A 125 4.73 -2.94 -9.88
C PHE A 125 4.00 -3.85 -10.88
N MET A 126 4.66 -4.20 -11.98
CA MET A 126 4.32 -5.40 -12.74
C MET A 126 5.58 -6.11 -13.24
N SER A 127 5.59 -7.43 -13.01
CA SER A 127 6.68 -8.40 -13.22
C SER A 127 7.65 -8.38 -12.03
N TRP A 128 7.60 -9.30 -11.07
CA TRP A 128 7.61 -10.75 -11.23
C TRP A 128 6.79 -11.47 -10.14
N GLY A 129 5.91 -12.35 -10.59
CA GLY A 129 5.09 -13.25 -9.79
C GLY A 129 4.19 -14.09 -10.71
N GLN A 130 4.74 -14.53 -11.84
CA GLN A 130 4.09 -15.61 -12.61
C GLN A 130 4.37 -16.91 -11.87
N ASP A 131 3.31 -17.70 -11.69
CA ASP A 131 3.28 -19.08 -11.16
C ASP A 131 2.88 -19.26 -9.69
N ALA A 132 1.88 -18.51 -9.22
CA ALA A 132 1.00 -18.99 -8.14
C ALA A 132 -0.45 -18.90 -8.61
N ASN A 133 -0.92 -19.88 -9.38
CA ASN A 133 -2.35 -20.09 -9.58
C ASN A 133 -2.91 -20.52 -8.21
N ARG A 134 -3.45 -19.59 -7.44
CA ARG A 134 -4.08 -19.91 -6.15
C ARG A 134 -5.45 -20.49 -6.45
N ASP A 135 -5.60 -21.79 -6.27
CA ASP A 135 -6.91 -22.44 -6.31
C ASP A 135 -7.70 -21.97 -5.08
N ILE A 136 -8.60 -21.00 -5.28
CA ILE A 136 -9.50 -20.50 -4.23
C ILE A 136 -10.65 -21.52 -4.09
N ASP A 137 -10.83 -22.05 -2.88
CA ASP A 137 -12.00 -22.88 -2.56
C ASP A 137 -13.21 -21.97 -2.37
N ASP A 138 -14.11 -21.94 -3.36
CA ASP A 138 -15.35 -21.17 -3.34
C ASP A 138 -16.19 -21.40 -2.06
N SER A 139 -16.05 -22.54 -1.37
CA SER A 139 -16.80 -22.83 -0.14
C SER A 139 -16.39 -22.02 1.09
N GLU A 140 -15.20 -21.40 1.06
CA GLU A 140 -14.70 -20.51 2.12
C GLU A 140 -14.83 -19.02 1.74
N THR A 141 -15.41 -18.73 0.56
CA THR A 141 -15.64 -17.36 0.09
C THR A 141 -16.96 -16.78 0.57
N LEU A 142 -16.99 -15.46 0.71
CA LEU A 142 -18.17 -14.69 1.05
C LEU A 142 -18.84 -14.16 -0.23
N ASP A 143 -20.16 -14.10 -0.26
CA ASP A 143 -20.87 -13.45 -1.36
C ASP A 143 -20.79 -11.92 -1.22
N LEU A 144 -21.07 -11.20 -2.31
CA LEU A 144 -21.30 -9.76 -2.23
C LEU A 144 -22.37 -9.44 -1.17
N GLU A 145 -22.16 -8.34 -0.45
CA GLU A 145 -22.95 -7.88 0.69
C GLU A 145 -22.81 -8.70 1.98
N ASP A 146 -22.12 -9.85 1.96
CA ASP A 146 -21.80 -10.57 3.19
C ASP A 146 -20.77 -9.82 4.03
N ARG A 147 -21.00 -9.86 5.35
CA ARG A 147 -20.17 -9.18 6.34
C ARG A 147 -19.19 -10.15 6.95
N TYR A 148 -17.90 -9.91 6.74
CA TYR A 148 -16.87 -10.52 7.57
C TYR A 148 -16.76 -9.76 8.89
N LYS A 149 -16.65 -10.48 10.00
CA LYS A 149 -16.50 -9.89 11.33
C LYS A 149 -15.23 -10.41 11.96
N PHE A 150 -14.43 -9.50 12.50
CA PHE A 150 -13.21 -9.84 13.21
C PHE A 150 -13.07 -8.98 14.46
N ARG A 151 -12.10 -9.34 15.31
CA ARG A 151 -11.70 -8.54 16.46
C ARG A 151 -10.33 -7.96 16.20
N ASP A 152 -10.15 -6.68 16.50
CA ASP A 152 -8.80 -6.12 16.62
C ASP A 152 -8.22 -6.61 17.97
N ALA A 153 -7.59 -7.78 17.96
CA ALA A 153 -6.99 -8.42 19.13
C ALA A 153 -6.26 -7.47 20.12
N PRO A 154 -5.51 -6.43 19.70
CA PRO A 154 -4.89 -5.48 20.63
C PRO A 154 -5.87 -4.55 21.38
N HIS A 155 -7.09 -4.33 20.89
CA HIS A 155 -8.01 -3.31 21.40
C HIS A 155 -9.41 -3.83 21.77
N GLY A 156 -9.79 -5.03 21.31
CA GLY A 156 -11.02 -5.72 21.72
C GLY A 156 -12.31 -5.14 21.13
N ASN A 157 -12.20 -4.32 20.09
CA ASN A 157 -13.31 -3.90 19.24
C ASN A 157 -13.77 -5.05 18.34
N THR A 158 -15.05 -4.99 17.98
CA THR A 158 -15.64 -5.85 16.96
C THR A 158 -15.86 -5.01 15.73
N ILE A 159 -15.24 -5.42 14.62
CA ILE A 159 -15.26 -4.72 13.35
C ILE A 159 -15.98 -5.60 12.34
N SER A 160 -16.64 -4.98 11.37
CA SER A 160 -17.06 -5.71 10.17
C SER A 160 -16.65 -5.00 8.89
N VAL A 161 -16.16 -5.80 7.94
CA VAL A 161 -15.93 -5.38 6.55
C VAL A 161 -17.02 -6.01 5.69
N LYS A 162 -17.52 -5.23 4.74
CA LYS A 162 -18.49 -5.67 3.75
C LYS A 162 -18.03 -5.21 2.37
N VAL A 163 -18.06 -6.12 1.40
CA VAL A 163 -17.82 -5.80 0.00
C VAL A 163 -19.17 -5.64 -0.70
N GLY A 164 -19.38 -4.48 -1.29
CA GLY A 164 -20.60 -4.10 -1.99
C GLY A 164 -20.50 -4.24 -3.51
N PRO A 165 -21.40 -3.60 -4.28
CA PRO A 165 -21.48 -3.79 -5.71
C PRO A 165 -20.23 -3.27 -6.44
N THR A 166 -19.93 -3.89 -7.58
CA THR A 166 -18.85 -3.48 -8.46
C THR A 166 -19.36 -2.62 -9.62
N LYS A 167 -18.50 -1.75 -10.16
CA LYS A 167 -18.77 -0.96 -11.38
C LYS A 167 -17.58 -1.04 -12.32
N ARG A 168 -17.85 -1.25 -13.61
CA ARG A 168 -16.82 -1.22 -14.66
C ARG A 168 -16.88 0.11 -15.43
N LEU A 169 -15.72 0.70 -15.68
CA LEU A 169 -15.60 2.00 -16.34
C LEU A 169 -14.43 1.99 -17.33
N SER A 170 -14.62 2.55 -18.52
CA SER A 170 -13.50 2.79 -19.45
C SER A 170 -12.67 4.02 -19.08
N HIS A 171 -13.25 4.94 -18.30
CA HIS A 171 -12.62 6.15 -17.79
C HIS A 171 -13.36 6.64 -16.54
N TYR A 172 -12.69 7.43 -15.72
CA TYR A 172 -13.31 8.13 -14.59
C TYR A 172 -12.74 9.52 -14.39
N THR A 173 -13.45 10.35 -13.63
CA THR A 173 -12.96 11.66 -13.20
C THR A 173 -12.93 11.69 -11.67
N THR A 174 -11.78 12.06 -11.10
CA THR A 174 -11.66 12.32 -9.66
C THR A 174 -11.87 13.80 -9.37
N LYS A 175 -12.55 14.12 -8.27
CA LYS A 175 -12.73 15.47 -7.74
C LYS A 175 -12.15 15.57 -6.34
N ILE A 176 -11.24 16.52 -6.15
CA ILE A 176 -10.64 16.88 -4.87
C ILE A 176 -10.78 18.40 -4.72
N GLY A 177 -11.66 18.84 -3.83
CA GLY A 177 -12.06 20.25 -3.76
C GLY A 177 -12.60 20.74 -5.11
N GLU A 178 -11.98 21.78 -5.68
CA GLU A 178 -12.34 22.32 -7.00
C GLU A 178 -11.59 21.67 -8.17
N LYS A 179 -10.54 20.87 -7.90
CA LYS A 179 -9.73 20.23 -8.93
C LYS A 179 -10.41 18.97 -9.45
N SER A 180 -10.51 18.85 -10.77
CA SER A 180 -11.00 17.64 -11.45
C SER A 180 -9.89 17.05 -12.31
N THR A 181 -9.66 15.73 -12.23
CA THR A 181 -8.67 15.02 -13.04
C THR A 181 -9.32 13.85 -13.74
N LYS A 182 -9.18 13.77 -15.07
CA LYS A 182 -9.70 12.66 -15.87
C LYS A 182 -8.63 11.57 -16.00
N HIS A 183 -9.06 10.32 -15.86
CA HIS A 183 -8.24 9.12 -15.97
C HIS A 183 -8.84 8.21 -17.04
N GLU A 184 -8.02 7.79 -18.00
CA GLU A 184 -8.41 6.85 -19.06
C GLU A 184 -7.64 5.55 -18.87
N ALA A 185 -8.32 4.42 -19.06
CA ALA A 185 -7.66 3.13 -19.01
C ALA A 185 -6.71 2.98 -20.20
N GLN A 186 -5.61 2.25 -20.00
CA GLN A 186 -4.73 1.87 -21.10
C GLN A 186 -5.49 0.99 -22.12
N GLU A 187 -4.99 0.94 -23.35
CA GLU A 187 -5.58 0.11 -24.40
C GLU A 187 -5.71 -1.36 -23.95
N GLY A 188 -6.90 -1.94 -24.14
CA GLY A 188 -7.20 -3.31 -23.70
C GLY A 188 -7.47 -3.49 -22.20
N LYS A 189 -7.50 -2.39 -21.43
CA LYS A 189 -7.85 -2.38 -20.02
C LYS A 189 -9.12 -1.57 -19.73
N GLU A 190 -9.67 -1.78 -18.54
CA GLU A 190 -10.76 -1.00 -17.96
C GLU A 190 -10.56 -0.86 -16.45
N PHE A 191 -11.35 -0.01 -15.82
CA PHE A 191 -11.37 0.14 -14.38
C PHE A 191 -12.48 -0.69 -13.74
N LEU A 192 -12.15 -1.38 -12.65
CA LEU A 192 -13.11 -2.02 -11.76
C LEU A 192 -13.15 -1.25 -10.46
N CYS A 193 -14.30 -0.65 -10.15
CA CYS A 193 -14.55 -0.01 -8.87
C CYS A 193 -15.29 -0.98 -7.96
N VAL A 194 -14.75 -1.27 -6.78
CA VAL A 194 -15.35 -2.18 -5.79
C VAL A 194 -15.72 -1.37 -4.54
N LEU A 195 -16.99 -1.38 -4.17
CA LEU A 195 -17.44 -0.71 -2.94
C LEU A 195 -16.97 -1.50 -1.73
N VAL A 196 -16.32 -0.83 -0.78
CA VAL A 196 -15.97 -1.38 0.53
C VAL A 196 -16.62 -0.54 1.61
N GLU A 197 -17.18 -1.21 2.61
CA GLU A 197 -17.76 -0.59 3.79
C GLU A 197 -17.16 -1.22 5.05
N VAL A 198 -16.70 -0.37 5.97
CA VAL A 198 -16.07 -0.80 7.22
C VAL A 198 -16.84 -0.19 8.39
N TYR A 199 -17.21 -1.02 9.36
CA TYR A 199 -18.05 -0.64 10.48
C TYR A 199 -17.37 -0.99 11.80
N HIS A 200 -17.36 -0.04 12.72
CA HIS A 200 -17.02 -0.29 14.12
C HIS A 200 -18.28 -0.73 14.87
N LEU A 201 -18.48 -2.04 15.07
CA LEU A 201 -19.71 -2.57 15.69
C LEU A 201 -19.77 -2.35 17.21
N GLY A 202 -18.62 -2.20 17.88
CA GLY A 202 -18.54 -1.78 19.27
C GLY A 202 -17.31 -2.30 19.99
N SER A 203 -17.03 -1.76 21.17
CA SER A 203 -15.94 -2.19 22.05
C SER A 203 -16.44 -3.21 23.07
N GLY A 204 -15.71 -4.31 23.25
CA GLY A 204 -16.04 -5.40 24.19
C GLY A 204 -15.28 -5.38 25.52
N GLY A 205 -14.35 -4.43 25.74
CA GLY A 205 -13.43 -4.43 26.89
C GLY A 205 -12.88 -3.05 27.28
N GLU A 206 -11.78 -3.04 28.05
CA GLU A 206 -11.07 -1.83 28.54
C GLU A 206 -10.13 -1.17 27.49
N GLY A 207 -10.16 -1.62 26.23
CA GLY A 207 -9.31 -1.13 25.14
C GLY A 207 -9.76 0.21 24.53
N SER A 208 -9.07 0.64 23.48
CA SER A 208 -9.38 1.89 22.77
C SER A 208 -10.79 1.85 22.17
N THR A 209 -11.48 2.99 22.20
CA THR A 209 -12.83 3.15 21.64
C THR A 209 -12.84 3.54 20.16
N TRP A 210 -11.67 3.50 19.54
CA TRP A 210 -11.44 3.85 18.15
C TRP A 210 -10.68 2.72 17.47
N PHE A 211 -10.89 2.61 16.16
CA PHE A 211 -10.30 1.62 15.29
C PHE A 211 -9.85 2.31 14.00
N TYR A 212 -8.63 2.02 13.55
CA TYR A 212 -8.18 2.46 12.23
C TYR A 212 -8.66 1.45 11.19
N THR A 213 -9.26 1.88 10.09
CA THR A 213 -9.76 0.94 9.07
C THR A 213 -8.63 0.32 8.25
N PRO A 214 -8.83 -0.84 7.60
CA PRO A 214 -7.78 -1.41 6.76
C PRO A 214 -7.28 -0.41 5.72
N GLY A 215 -5.97 -0.42 5.49
CA GLY A 215 -5.34 0.39 4.45
C GLY A 215 -5.82 0.00 3.06
N VAL A 216 -5.61 0.88 2.09
CA VAL A 216 -5.92 0.58 0.67
C VAL A 216 -5.10 -0.63 0.19
N SER A 217 -3.84 -0.74 0.62
CA SER A 217 -2.93 -1.88 0.34
C SER A 217 -3.43 -3.23 0.82
N GLU A 218 -4.32 -3.25 1.82
CA GLU A 218 -4.80 -4.50 2.43
C GLU A 218 -5.86 -5.19 1.57
N PHE A 219 -6.26 -4.60 0.45
CA PHE A 219 -7.28 -5.14 -0.44
C PHE A 219 -6.72 -5.51 -1.80
N SER A 220 -6.62 -6.80 -2.08
CA SER A 220 -6.15 -7.33 -3.37
C SER A 220 -7.32 -7.83 -4.21
N PHE A 221 -7.38 -7.40 -5.47
CA PHE A 221 -8.32 -7.97 -6.45
C PHE A 221 -7.66 -9.18 -7.09
N ILE A 222 -8.37 -10.31 -7.13
CA ILE A 222 -7.89 -11.55 -7.74
C ILE A 222 -8.77 -11.85 -8.94
N LEU A 223 -8.13 -12.04 -10.10
CA LEU A 223 -8.76 -12.42 -11.35
C LEU A 223 -7.96 -13.53 -12.00
N ASP A 224 -8.61 -14.67 -12.25
CA ASP A 224 -7.98 -15.85 -12.85
C ASP A 224 -6.68 -16.25 -12.12
N GLY A 225 -6.70 -16.17 -10.78
CA GLY A 225 -5.55 -16.46 -9.92
C GLY A 225 -4.45 -15.39 -9.90
N ARG A 226 -4.62 -14.27 -10.62
CA ARG A 226 -3.68 -13.15 -10.63
C ARG A 226 -4.14 -12.04 -9.70
N GLU A 227 -3.22 -11.54 -8.89
CA GLU A 227 -3.45 -10.41 -8.00
C GLU A 227 -3.22 -9.07 -8.71
N TYR A 228 -4.09 -8.11 -8.38
CA TYR A 228 -4.06 -6.74 -8.84
C TYR A 228 -4.17 -5.82 -7.62
N SER A 229 -3.23 -4.88 -7.50
CA SER A 229 -3.26 -3.87 -6.46
C SER A 229 -4.25 -2.74 -6.82
N PRO A 230 -4.90 -2.14 -5.81
CA PRO A 230 -5.77 -0.99 -6.03
C PRO A 230 -4.95 0.24 -6.42
N LYS A 231 -5.57 1.13 -7.16
CA LYS A 231 -5.07 2.49 -7.37
C LYS A 231 -5.30 3.29 -6.10
N TYR A 232 -4.23 3.90 -5.63
CA TYR A 232 -4.25 4.84 -4.52
C TYR A 232 -4.75 6.17 -5.07
N LEU A 233 -5.95 6.56 -4.65
CA LEU A 233 -6.65 7.74 -5.12
C LEU A 233 -7.32 8.40 -3.92
N SER A 234 -7.61 9.70 -4.01
CA SER A 234 -8.42 10.40 -3.02
C SER A 234 -9.55 11.22 -3.64
N GLY A 235 -10.49 11.59 -2.77
CA GLY A 235 -11.63 12.42 -3.11
C GLY A 235 -12.81 11.61 -3.63
N TYR A 236 -13.42 12.10 -4.70
CA TYR A 236 -14.70 11.59 -5.20
C TYR A 236 -14.62 11.18 -6.66
N LEU A 237 -15.10 9.97 -6.98
CA LEU A 237 -15.29 9.51 -8.36
C LEU A 237 -16.64 10.04 -8.87
N GLU A 238 -16.58 10.95 -9.84
CA GLU A 238 -17.76 11.55 -10.44
C GLU A 238 -18.72 10.48 -11.00
N GLY A 239 -19.98 10.53 -10.60
CA GLY A 239 -21.00 9.55 -10.99
C GLY A 239 -20.93 8.18 -10.30
N VAL A 240 -19.95 7.97 -9.41
CA VAL A 240 -19.73 6.68 -8.72
C VAL A 240 -19.91 6.80 -7.21
N GLY A 241 -19.12 7.66 -6.56
CA GLY A 241 -19.09 7.79 -5.10
C GLY A 241 -17.72 8.20 -4.55
N SER A 242 -17.61 8.27 -3.22
CA SER A 242 -16.34 8.55 -2.53
C SER A 242 -15.33 7.44 -2.80
N ILE A 243 -14.06 7.81 -2.96
CA ILE A 243 -12.96 6.85 -3.03
C ILE A 243 -12.69 6.32 -1.62
N TYR A 244 -12.37 5.04 -1.50
CA TYR A 244 -12.00 4.45 -0.22
C TYR A 244 -10.64 4.98 0.21
N SER A 245 -10.59 5.57 1.39
CA SER A 245 -9.37 5.92 2.09
C SER A 245 -9.47 5.38 3.50
N SER A 246 -8.34 4.95 4.06
CA SER A 246 -8.37 4.57 5.46
C SER A 246 -8.63 5.77 6.36
N THR A 247 -9.33 5.52 7.47
CA THR A 247 -9.66 6.53 8.48
C THR A 247 -9.77 5.88 9.85
N THR A 248 -9.75 6.71 10.88
CA THR A 248 -10.16 6.29 12.22
C THR A 248 -11.68 6.30 12.30
N LEU A 249 -12.25 5.24 12.86
CA LEU A 249 -13.65 5.13 13.25
C LEU A 249 -13.76 5.11 14.77
N GLU A 250 -14.62 5.95 15.31
CA GLU A 250 -15.11 5.81 16.67
C GLU A 250 -16.19 4.72 16.77
N ARG A 251 -16.58 4.40 17.99
CA ARG A 251 -17.61 3.42 18.28
C ARG A 251 -18.93 3.72 17.54
N LYS A 252 -19.44 2.71 16.83
CA LYS A 252 -20.67 2.75 15.99
C LYS A 252 -20.55 3.61 14.74
N GLU A 253 -19.37 4.13 14.44
CA GLU A 253 -19.12 4.76 13.15
C GLU A 253 -18.88 3.74 12.06
N HIS A 254 -18.98 4.21 10.83
CA HIS A 254 -18.65 3.45 9.64
C HIS A 254 -18.11 4.39 8.58
N THR A 255 -17.32 3.83 7.67
CA THR A 255 -16.88 4.50 6.44
C THR A 255 -17.23 3.61 5.25
N SER A 256 -17.31 4.23 4.08
CA SER A 256 -17.53 3.54 2.82
C SER A 256 -16.82 4.27 1.69
N GLY A 257 -16.29 3.52 0.74
CA GLY A 257 -15.73 4.10 -0.47
C GLY A 257 -15.40 3.04 -1.51
N TYR A 258 -15.07 3.48 -2.71
CA TYR A 258 -14.69 2.61 -3.80
C TYR A 258 -13.17 2.46 -3.87
N LEU A 259 -12.69 1.21 -3.85
CA LEU A 259 -11.38 0.83 -4.35
C LEU A 259 -11.44 0.79 -5.88
N VAL A 260 -10.36 1.16 -6.56
CA VAL A 260 -10.31 1.20 -8.03
C VAL A 260 -9.16 0.36 -8.53
N TYR A 261 -9.42 -0.62 -9.38
CA TYR A 261 -8.42 -1.48 -10.01
C TYR A 261 -8.37 -1.22 -11.50
N GLU A 262 -7.22 -1.44 -12.15
CA GLU A 262 -7.11 -1.44 -13.61
C GLU A 262 -6.89 -2.87 -14.08
N ILE A 263 -7.86 -3.41 -14.83
CA ILE A 263 -7.95 -4.83 -15.18
C ILE A 263 -8.12 -4.99 -16.71
N PRO A 264 -7.83 -6.17 -17.29
CA PRO A 264 -8.08 -6.41 -18.71
C PRO A 264 -9.59 -6.34 -19.05
N THR A 265 -9.95 -5.77 -20.22
CA THR A 265 -11.37 -5.61 -20.64
C THR A 265 -12.09 -6.94 -20.90
N SER A 266 -11.35 -8.01 -21.23
CA SER A 266 -11.92 -9.33 -21.56
C SER A 266 -12.14 -10.24 -20.35
N SER A 267 -12.01 -9.71 -19.14
CA SER A 267 -12.05 -10.50 -17.91
C SER A 267 -13.48 -10.92 -17.57
N ASP A 268 -13.73 -12.22 -17.42
CA ASP A 268 -14.99 -12.74 -16.87
C ASP A 268 -14.99 -12.51 -15.34
N LEU A 269 -16.15 -12.18 -14.75
CA LEU A 269 -16.28 -12.02 -13.30
C LEU A 269 -16.51 -13.35 -12.58
N ALA A 270 -16.84 -14.43 -13.29
CA ALA A 270 -17.20 -15.72 -12.69
C ALA A 270 -16.11 -16.33 -11.77
N SER A 271 -14.85 -15.90 -11.94
CA SER A 271 -13.70 -16.29 -11.12
C SER A 271 -12.93 -15.07 -10.61
N THR A 272 -13.68 -14.10 -10.07
CA THR A 272 -13.11 -12.87 -9.50
C THR A 272 -13.41 -12.72 -8.02
N TYR A 273 -12.40 -12.27 -7.29
CA TYR A 273 -12.44 -12.17 -5.85
C TYR A 273 -11.82 -10.87 -5.36
N LEU A 274 -12.25 -10.43 -4.18
CA LEU A 274 -11.53 -9.45 -3.37
C LEU A 274 -11.02 -10.15 -2.12
N GLN A 275 -9.72 -10.15 -1.90
CA GLN A 275 -9.13 -10.55 -0.63
C GLN A 275 -8.87 -9.30 0.22
N ALA A 276 -9.13 -9.37 1.52
CA ALA A 276 -8.67 -8.38 2.47
C ALA A 276 -7.76 -9.02 3.51
N ASP A 277 -6.58 -8.45 3.76
CA ASP A 277 -5.66 -8.91 4.80
C ASP A 277 -5.83 -8.03 6.04
N LEU A 278 -6.62 -8.51 7.01
CA LEU A 278 -7.08 -7.73 8.16
C LEU A 278 -6.23 -7.96 9.42
N SER A 279 -5.57 -9.11 9.50
CA SER A 279 -4.60 -9.49 10.53
C SER A 279 -3.77 -10.69 10.05
N GLU A 280 -2.78 -11.13 10.83
CA GLU A 280 -1.96 -12.33 10.51
C GLU A 280 -2.82 -13.59 10.27
N ASP A 281 -3.99 -13.67 10.93
CA ASP A 281 -4.90 -14.82 10.86
C ASP A 281 -6.24 -14.49 10.17
N ASP A 282 -6.48 -13.25 9.75
CA ASP A 282 -7.76 -12.79 9.17
C ASP A 282 -7.59 -12.31 7.73
N SER A 283 -7.68 -13.23 6.76
CA SER A 283 -7.63 -12.92 5.33
C SER A 283 -8.91 -13.32 4.58
N PRO A 284 -10.08 -12.70 4.87
CA PRO A 284 -11.33 -13.03 4.18
C PRO A 284 -11.29 -12.75 2.67
N ILE A 285 -12.03 -13.58 1.93
CA ILE A 285 -12.15 -13.50 0.47
C ILE A 285 -13.62 -13.38 0.10
N TRP A 286 -13.97 -12.39 -0.72
CA TRP A 286 -15.31 -12.20 -1.29
C TRP A 286 -15.31 -12.54 -2.77
N LYS A 287 -16.33 -13.26 -3.22
CA LYS A 287 -16.61 -13.48 -4.63
C LYS A 287 -17.36 -12.28 -5.22
N LEU A 288 -16.90 -11.80 -6.39
CA LEU A 288 -17.42 -10.58 -7.01
C LEU A 288 -18.34 -10.83 -8.22
N GLY A 289 -18.45 -12.08 -8.69
CA GLY A 289 -19.26 -12.47 -9.87
C GLY A 289 -19.82 -13.88 -9.80
#